data_AF-A0A392QM00-F1
#
_entry.id   AF-A0A392QM00-F1
#
_cell.length_a   1.000
_cell.length_b   1.000
_cell.length_c   1.000
_cell.angle_alpha   90.00
_cell.angle_beta   90.00
_cell.angle_gamma   90.00
#
_symmetry.space_group_name_H-M   'P 1'
#
loop_
_entity.id
_entity.type
_entity.pdbx_description
1 polymer ?
#
loop_
_entity_poly.entity_id
_entity_poly.type
_entity_poly.pdbx_seq_one_letter_code
_entity_poly.pdbx_strand_id
1 'polypeptide(L)'
;MAVVDSKAQHGLKLTIEDYPFANDGLLIWDAIKQWITDYVNHYYPSPRIIESDQELQAWWTEIRTKGHGDKSEEPWWPNLKTQKDLIDIITTIAWVASAHHSAVNFTQYTYGGYFPNRPTIARNKMPTEDPTKEEWEKFM
;
A
#
# COMPACT_ATOMS: atom_id res chain seq x y z
N MET A 1 -9.49 -0.08 -10.41
CA MET A 1 -9.73 1.37 -10.57
C MET A 1 -10.86 1.78 -9.65
N ALA A 2 -10.77 2.96 -9.05
CA ALA A 2 -11.80 3.57 -8.21
C ALA A 2 -11.81 5.08 -8.50
N VAL A 3 -12.96 5.72 -8.31
CA VAL A 3 -13.12 7.16 -8.46
C VAL A 3 -13.46 7.79 -7.12
N VAL A 4 -12.97 9.00 -6.88
CA VAL A 4 -13.35 9.77 -5.69
C VAL A 4 -14.83 10.09 -5.77
N ASP A 5 -15.56 9.72 -4.71
CA ASP A 5 -16.98 10.00 -4.56
C ASP A 5 -17.25 10.30 -3.09
N SER A 6 -17.44 11.57 -2.76
CA SER A 6 -17.69 12.02 -1.39
C SER A 6 -19.01 11.50 -0.80
N LYS A 7 -19.90 10.95 -1.63
CA LYS A 7 -21.15 10.33 -1.18
C LYS A 7 -21.01 8.84 -0.92
N ALA A 8 -19.93 8.21 -1.37
CA ALA A 8 -19.65 6.81 -1.10
C ALA A 8 -19.13 6.64 0.34
N GLN A 9 -19.42 5.49 0.94
CA GLN A 9 -19.08 5.18 2.34
C GLN A 9 -17.61 5.45 2.68
N HIS A 10 -16.71 5.08 1.78
CA HIS A 10 -15.25 5.20 1.95
C HIS A 10 -14.65 6.39 1.19
N GLY A 11 -15.49 7.34 0.73
CA GLY A 11 -15.06 8.44 -0.15
C GLY A 11 -14.64 8.00 -1.55
N LEU A 12 -14.84 6.72 -1.88
CA LEU A 12 -14.43 6.08 -3.13
C LEU A 12 -15.56 5.21 -3.66
N LYS A 13 -15.82 5.31 -4.96
CA LYS A 13 -16.67 4.37 -5.70
C LYS A 13 -15.79 3.41 -6.50
N LEU A 14 -15.90 2.12 -6.22
CA LEU A 14 -15.17 1.08 -6.93
C LEU A 14 -15.71 0.90 -8.35
N THR A 15 -14.81 0.74 -9.33
CA THR A 15 -15.20 0.39 -10.71
C THR A 15 -15.61 -1.08 -10.82
N ILE A 16 -15.02 -1.94 -9.98
CA ILE A 16 -15.35 -3.36 -9.88
C ILE A 16 -15.91 -3.57 -8.48
N GLU A 17 -17.21 -3.84 -8.38
CA GLU A 17 -17.90 -4.03 -7.10
C GLU A 17 -17.50 -5.35 -6.44
N ASP A 18 -17.33 -6.42 -7.21
CA ASP A 18 -16.82 -7.70 -6.73
C ASP A 18 -15.28 -7.73 -6.72
N TYR A 19 -14.70 -6.92 -5.82
CA TYR A 19 -13.26 -6.90 -5.62
C TYR A 19 -12.91 -7.02 -4.13
N PRO A 20 -12.79 -8.24 -3.59
CA PRO A 20 -12.62 -8.47 -2.14
C PRO A 20 -11.43 -7.73 -1.52
N PHE A 21 -10.29 -7.68 -2.21
CA PHE A 21 -9.13 -6.91 -1.75
C PHE A 21 -9.46 -5.43 -1.51
N ALA A 22 -10.25 -4.81 -2.39
CA ALA A 22 -10.64 -3.42 -2.25
C ALA A 22 -11.77 -3.25 -1.21
N ASN A 23 -12.80 -4.10 -1.26
CA ASN A 23 -13.93 -4.03 -0.33
C ASN A 23 -13.48 -4.18 1.13
N ASP A 24 -12.76 -5.26 1.43
CA ASP A 24 -12.30 -5.53 2.79
C ASP A 24 -11.19 -4.54 3.20
N GLY A 25 -10.36 -4.15 2.24
CA GLY A 25 -9.28 -3.21 2.48
C GLY A 25 -9.78 -1.82 2.88
N LEU A 26 -10.85 -1.33 2.25
CA LEU A 26 -11.46 -0.05 2.61
C LEU A 26 -12.07 -0.06 4.02
N LEU A 27 -12.71 -1.17 4.43
CA LEU A 27 -13.22 -1.33 5.79
C LEU A 27 -12.10 -1.24 6.84
N ILE A 28 -11.00 -1.94 6.59
CA ILE A 28 -9.85 -1.95 7.51
C ILE A 28 -9.13 -0.60 7.49
N TRP A 29 -8.95 0.02 6.32
CA TRP A 29 -8.36 1.35 6.19
C TRP A 29 -9.13 2.38 7.01
N ASP A 30 -10.46 2.40 6.89
CA ASP A 30 -11.30 3.33 7.65
C ASP A 30 -11.21 3.10 9.15
N ALA A 31 -11.19 1.84 9.60
CA ALA A 31 -11.03 1.51 11.01
C ALA A 31 -9.67 1.98 11.56
N ILE A 32 -8.58 1.74 10.82
CA ILE A 32 -7.24 2.22 11.17
C ILE A 32 -7.22 3.75 11.23
N LYS A 33 -7.75 4.41 10.20
CA LYS A 33 -7.77 5.86 10.10
C LYS A 33 -8.59 6.50 11.21
N GLN A 34 -9.73 5.93 11.56
CA GLN A 34 -10.58 6.37 12.67
C GLN A 34 -9.79 6.35 13.98
N TRP A 35 -9.19 5.21 14.33
CA TRP A 35 -8.43 5.06 15.57
C TRP A 35 -7.22 6.02 15.64
N ILE A 36 -6.47 6.15 14.54
CA ILE A 36 -5.33 7.08 14.47
C ILE A 36 -5.80 8.52 14.57
N THR A 37 -6.93 8.87 13.95
CA THR A 37 -7.52 10.21 14.05
C THR A 37 -7.81 10.57 15.50
N ASP A 38 -8.45 9.66 16.24
CA ASP A 38 -8.79 9.87 17.65
C ASP A 38 -7.51 10.02 18.50
N TYR A 39 -6.51 9.15 18.27
CA TYR A 39 -5.22 9.19 18.96
C TYR A 39 -4.46 10.50 18.68
N VAL A 40 -4.27 10.85 17.41
CA VAL A 40 -3.53 12.05 17.01
C VAL A 40 -4.20 13.30 17.53
N ASN A 41 -5.53 13.43 17.41
CA ASN A 41 -6.24 14.62 17.88
C ASN A 41 -6.21 14.75 19.40
N HIS A 42 -6.07 13.65 20.15
CA HIS A 42 -5.91 13.69 21.60
C HIS A 42 -4.55 14.28 22.02
N TYR A 43 -3.45 13.84 21.40
CA TYR A 43 -2.09 14.27 21.78
C TYR A 43 -1.62 15.53 21.05
N TYR A 44 -2.12 15.79 19.85
CA TYR A 44 -1.75 16.92 19.00
C TYR A 44 -2.99 17.78 18.68
N PRO A 45 -3.54 18.51 19.66
CA PRO A 45 -4.76 19.30 19.46
C PRO A 45 -4.58 20.53 18.54
N SER A 46 -3.34 20.88 18.15
CA SER A 46 -3.08 21.96 17.20
C SER A 46 -1.85 21.69 16.32
N PRO A 47 -1.79 22.24 15.09
CA PRO A 47 -0.62 22.15 14.20
C PRO A 47 0.68 22.62 14.86
N ARG A 48 0.59 23.65 15.70
CA ARG A 48 1.76 24.22 16.40
C ARG A 48 2.49 23.17 17.24
N ILE A 49 1.78 22.24 17.86
CA ILE A 49 2.39 21.20 18.70
C ILE A 49 3.18 20.22 17.82
N ILE A 50 2.65 19.84 16.65
CA ILE A 50 3.33 18.99 15.68
C ILE A 50 4.61 19.65 15.15
N GLU A 51 4.54 20.93 14.78
CA GLU A 51 5.69 21.66 14.25
C GLU A 51 6.78 21.87 15.31
N SER A 52 6.40 21.98 16.59
CA SER A 52 7.35 22.17 17.69
C SER A 52 7.94 20.87 18.25
N ASP A 53 7.38 19.72 17.92
CA ASP A 53 7.83 18.41 18.40
C ASP A 53 9.09 17.97 17.66
N GLN A 54 10.25 18.17 18.30
CA GLN A 54 11.54 17.90 17.67
C GLN A 54 11.76 16.41 17.38
N GLU A 55 11.23 15.51 18.22
CA GLU A 55 11.37 14.07 18.02
C GLU A 55 10.54 13.63 16.80
N LEU A 56 9.30 14.11 16.71
CA LEU A 56 8.41 13.81 15.59
C LEU A 56 8.95 14.35 14.25
N GLN A 57 9.48 15.58 14.25
CA GLN A 57 10.07 16.18 13.05
C GLN A 57 11.37 15.46 12.62
N ALA A 58 12.21 15.06 13.58
CA ALA A 58 13.42 14.30 13.31
C ALA A 58 13.11 12.91 12.75
N TRP A 59 12.13 12.21 13.33
CA TRP A 59 11.65 10.91 12.85
C TRP A 59 11.22 10.95 11.39
N TRP A 60 10.40 11.93 11.01
CA TRP A 60 9.94 12.05 9.64
C TRP A 60 11.04 12.44 8.66
N THR A 61 11.94 13.32 9.09
CA THR A 61 13.12 13.69 8.31
C THR A 61 14.00 12.46 8.04
N GLU A 62 14.21 11.61 9.04
CA GLU A 62 15.00 10.39 8.90
C GLU A 62 14.36 9.40 7.91
N ILE A 63 13.05 9.16 8.01
CA ILE A 63 12.32 8.30 7.05
C ILE A 63 12.54 8.78 5.61
N ARG A 64 12.41 10.09 5.37
CA ARG A 64 12.50 10.67 4.03
C ARG A 64 13.91 10.74 3.47
N THR A 65 14.89 11.10 4.30
CA THR A 65 16.24 11.42 3.83
C THR A 65 17.25 10.29 4.02
N LYS A 66 16.98 9.36 4.95
CA LYS A 66 17.83 8.19 5.22
C LYS A 66 17.14 6.91 4.80
N GLY A 67 15.90 6.69 5.25
CA GLY A 67 15.13 5.50 4.89
C GLY A 67 14.82 5.40 3.41
N HIS A 68 14.45 6.53 2.78
CA HIS A 68 14.11 6.66 1.37
C HIS A 68 14.93 7.75 0.68
N GLY A 69 16.25 7.78 0.96
CA GLY A 69 17.14 8.82 0.42
C GLY A 69 17.17 8.88 -1.11
N ASP A 70 16.85 7.78 -1.80
CA ASP A 70 16.70 7.71 -3.25
C ASP A 70 15.47 8.48 -3.79
N LYS A 71 14.53 8.84 -2.91
CA LYS A 71 13.26 9.51 -3.23
C LYS A 71 13.02 10.76 -2.38
N SER A 72 14.03 11.30 -1.69
CA SER A 72 13.82 12.37 -0.69
C SER A 72 13.15 13.63 -1.24
N GLU A 73 13.39 13.91 -2.52
CA GLU A 73 12.94 15.11 -3.25
C GLU A 73 11.60 14.95 -3.98
N GLU A 74 10.95 13.80 -3.85
CA GLU A 74 9.70 13.54 -4.58
C GLU A 74 8.53 14.39 -4.05
N PRO A 75 7.68 14.94 -4.94
CA PRO A 75 6.69 15.96 -4.57
C PRO A 75 5.50 15.43 -3.78
N TRP A 76 5.33 14.11 -3.70
CA TRP A 76 4.21 13.48 -3.00
C TRP A 76 4.45 13.31 -1.49
N TRP A 77 5.64 13.66 -0.96
CA TRP A 77 5.92 13.54 0.47
C TRP A 77 5.03 14.50 1.28
N PRO A 78 4.32 14.00 2.32
CA PRO A 78 3.67 14.88 3.29
C PRO A 78 4.67 15.78 4.03
N ASN A 79 4.26 17.00 4.36
CA ASN A 79 5.12 18.00 5.00
C ASN A 79 5.18 17.89 6.54
N LEU A 80 4.33 17.04 7.15
CA LEU A 80 4.19 16.88 8.60
C LEU A 80 4.06 18.20 9.37
N LYS A 81 3.05 19.01 9.01
CA LYS A 81 2.76 20.28 9.68
C LYS A 81 1.44 20.29 10.42
N THR A 82 0.50 19.45 9.99
CA THR A 82 -0.86 19.42 10.51
C THR A 82 -1.22 18.05 11.06
N GLN A 83 -2.27 17.99 11.87
CA GLN A 83 -2.83 16.71 12.33
C GLN A 83 -3.22 15.85 11.14
N LYS A 84 -3.76 16.44 10.08
CA LYS A 84 -4.12 15.73 8.85
C LYS A 84 -2.89 15.03 8.25
N ASP A 85 -1.76 15.73 8.15
CA ASP A 85 -0.52 15.14 7.64
C ASP A 85 -0.09 13.95 8.50
N LEU A 86 -0.06 14.12 9.83
CA LEU A 86 0.34 13.06 10.75
C LEU A 86 -0.60 11.85 10.71
N ILE A 87 -1.91 12.10 10.65
CA ILE A 87 -2.93 11.06 10.52
C ILE A 87 -2.71 10.27 9.23
N ASP A 88 -2.55 10.96 8.10
CA ASP A 88 -2.37 10.30 6.80
C ASP A 88 -1.05 9.52 6.74
N ILE A 89 0.04 10.06 7.32
CA ILE A 89 1.34 9.36 7.46
C ILE A 89 1.20 8.08 8.27
N ILE A 90 0.71 8.17 9.52
CA ILE A 90 0.63 7.01 10.42
C ILE A 90 -0.37 5.99 9.87
N THR A 91 -1.49 6.43 9.29
CA THR A 91 -2.49 5.54 8.67
C THR A 91 -1.85 4.73 7.54
N THR A 92 -1.07 5.39 6.69
CA THR A 92 -0.37 4.72 5.58
C THR A 92 0.63 3.69 6.10
N ILE A 93 1.46 4.05 7.09
CA ILE A 93 2.44 3.13 7.67
C ILE A 93 1.75 1.93 8.33
N ALA A 94 0.73 2.17 9.14
CA ALA A 94 -0.04 1.13 9.82
C ALA A 94 -0.72 0.19 8.82
N TRP A 95 -1.36 0.73 7.78
CA TRP A 95 -1.98 -0.03 6.71
C TRP A 95 -0.97 -0.94 5.99
N VAL A 96 0.18 -0.38 5.58
CA VAL A 96 1.21 -1.12 4.85
C VAL A 96 1.76 -2.26 5.70
N ALA A 97 2.08 -1.98 6.97
CA ALA A 97 2.67 -2.95 7.88
C ALA A 97 1.70 -4.05 8.36
N SER A 98 0.38 -3.83 8.24
CA SER A 98 -0.64 -4.75 8.72
C SER A 98 -1.46 -5.37 7.59
N ALA A 99 -2.53 -4.70 7.18
CA ALA A 99 -3.53 -5.22 6.25
C ALA A 99 -2.96 -5.48 4.86
N HIS A 100 -2.14 -4.55 4.34
CA HIS A 100 -1.52 -4.76 3.03
C HIS A 100 -0.53 -5.93 3.05
N HIS A 101 0.38 -5.95 4.04
CA HIS A 101 1.29 -7.08 4.24
C HIS A 101 0.53 -8.41 4.32
N SER A 102 -0.53 -8.46 5.13
CA SER A 102 -1.35 -9.66 5.30
C SER A 102 -1.99 -10.13 3.98
N ALA A 103 -2.54 -9.20 3.20
CA ALA A 103 -3.19 -9.49 1.92
C ALA A 103 -2.23 -10.13 0.89
N VAL A 104 -0.96 -9.70 0.86
CA VAL A 104 0.04 -10.20 -0.09
C VAL A 104 0.91 -11.35 0.46
N ASN A 105 0.88 -11.57 1.77
CA ASN A 105 1.68 -12.60 2.44
C ASN A 105 0.90 -13.91 2.65
N PHE A 106 -0.28 -13.86 3.27
CA PHE A 106 -0.97 -15.09 3.68
C PHE A 106 -1.51 -15.91 2.51
N THR A 107 -1.72 -15.28 1.36
CA THR A 107 -2.17 -15.94 0.13
C THR A 107 -1.03 -16.67 -0.61
N GLN A 108 0.23 -16.45 -0.22
CA GLN A 108 1.38 -17.04 -0.91
C GLN A 108 1.34 -18.57 -0.93
N TYR A 109 0.92 -19.22 0.16
CA TYR A 109 0.84 -20.68 0.18
C TYR A 109 -0.30 -21.20 -0.70
N THR A 110 -1.49 -20.60 -0.61
CA THR A 110 -2.67 -21.03 -1.37
C THR A 110 -2.43 -20.98 -2.88
N TYR A 111 -1.76 -19.92 -3.38
CA TYR A 111 -1.49 -19.76 -4.81
C TYR A 111 -0.10 -20.24 -5.25
N GLY A 112 0.89 -20.22 -4.36
CA GLY A 112 2.28 -20.58 -4.67
C GLY A 112 2.67 -21.99 -4.24
N GLY A 113 1.89 -22.64 -3.37
CA GLY A 113 2.12 -24.01 -2.93
C GLY A 113 1.92 -25.04 -4.04
N TYR A 114 1.05 -24.75 -5.01
CA TYR A 114 0.93 -25.52 -6.24
C TYR A 114 1.77 -24.87 -7.35
N PHE A 115 2.94 -25.46 -7.61
CA PHE A 115 3.96 -24.86 -8.47
C PHE A 115 3.47 -24.44 -9.88
N PRO A 116 2.64 -25.24 -10.59
CA PRO A 116 2.13 -24.82 -11.90
C PRO A 116 1.30 -23.53 -11.89
N ASN A 117 0.69 -23.16 -10.76
CA ASN A 117 -0.10 -21.93 -10.65
C ASN A 117 0.77 -20.67 -10.49
N ARG A 118 2.00 -20.79 -9.96
CA ARG A 118 2.92 -19.65 -9.77
C ARG A 118 4.39 -20.07 -9.85
N PRO A 119 4.89 -20.48 -11.04
CA PRO A 119 6.29 -20.84 -11.21
C PRO A 119 7.19 -19.60 -11.04
N THR A 120 8.31 -19.74 -10.33
CA THR A 120 9.28 -18.65 -10.13
C THR A 120 10.27 -18.51 -11.28
N ILE A 121 10.34 -19.50 -12.17
CA ILE A 121 11.22 -19.52 -13.33
C ILE A 121 10.62 -20.38 -14.45
N ALA A 122 10.79 -19.96 -15.69
CA ALA A 122 10.62 -20.79 -16.87
C ALA A 122 12.01 -21.23 -17.38
N ARG A 123 12.19 -22.52 -17.63
CA ARG A 123 13.47 -23.08 -18.11
C ARG A 123 13.57 -23.16 -19.63
N ASN A 124 12.44 -23.15 -20.31
CA ASN A 124 12.34 -23.12 -21.76
C ASN A 124 11.91 -21.74 -22.22
N LYS A 125 12.27 -21.40 -23.46
CA LYS A 125 11.76 -20.18 -24.11
C LYS A 125 10.25 -20.29 -24.27
N MET A 126 9.54 -19.20 -24.05
CA MET A 126 8.13 -19.13 -24.39
C MET A 126 7.98 -19.25 -25.92
N PRO A 127 7.00 -20.02 -26.41
CA PRO A 127 6.75 -20.10 -27.85
C PRO A 127 6.33 -18.73 -28.39
N THR A 128 6.71 -18.46 -29.63
CA THR A 128 6.20 -17.32 -30.41
C THR A 128 4.82 -17.66 -30.99
N GLU A 129 4.15 -16.69 -31.62
CA GLU A 129 2.84 -16.93 -32.29
C GLU A 129 2.96 -17.98 -33.41
N ASP A 130 4.12 -18.04 -34.08
CA ASP A 130 4.45 -19.00 -35.13
C ASP A 130 5.69 -19.83 -34.76
N PRO A 131 5.59 -20.82 -33.85
CA PRO A 131 6.73 -21.65 -33.49
C PRO A 131 7.02 -22.68 -34.59
N THR A 132 8.28 -22.94 -34.86
CA THR A 132 8.66 -24.13 -35.63
C THR A 132 8.27 -25.40 -34.87
N LYS A 133 8.10 -26.52 -35.58
CA LYS A 133 7.81 -27.82 -34.95
C LYS A 133 8.86 -28.18 -33.89
N GLU A 134 10.13 -27.88 -34.16
CA GLU A 134 11.23 -28.14 -33.23
C GLU A 134 11.15 -27.27 -31.97
N GLU A 135 10.78 -25.99 -32.10
CA GLU A 135 10.56 -25.11 -30.94
C GLU A 135 9.36 -25.56 -30.10
N TRP A 136 8.29 -26.03 -30.74
CA TRP A 136 7.13 -26.59 -30.05
C TRP A 136 7.48 -27.88 -29.29
N GLU A 137 8.19 -28.81 -29.93
CA GLU A 137 8.65 -30.05 -29.29
C GLU A 137 9.62 -29.79 -28.13
N LYS A 138 10.43 -28.72 -28.18
CA LYS A 138 11.31 -28.31 -27.07
C LYS A 138 10.56 -27.63 -25.93
N PHE A 139 9.41 -27.02 -26.19
CA PHE A 139 8.61 -26.34 -25.18
C PHE A 139 7.77 -27.33 -24.34
N MET A 140 7.17 -28.33 -25.02
CA MET A 140 6.37 -29.41 -24.42
C MET A 140 7.20 -30.35 -23.53
#